data_AF-A0A4D4L9S1-F1
#
_entry.id   AF-A0A4D4L9S1-F1
#
_cell.length_a   1.000
_cell.length_b   1.000
_cell.length_c   1.000
_cell.angle_alpha   90.00
_cell.angle_beta   90.00
_cell.angle_gamma   90.00
#
_symmetry.space_group_name_H-M   'P 1'
#
loop_
_entity.id
_entity.type
_entity.pdbx_description
1 polymer ?
#
loop_
_entity_poly.entity_id
_entity_poly.type
_entity_poly.pdbx_seq_one_letter_code
_entity_poly.pdbx_strand_id
1 'polypeptide(L)'
;MLEQYPIAGVMSVLVMILVGIFFVSGADAASIVMGTLSQKGAFEPTRFVVVFWGVVTGAVAAVMLLIGGGGGDALTGLQNLTILVAAPFTLVMVGLCWALLKDLRRDPLIVRGEKGEEAVEMAVIAGHEKYAGEFEIRIGPATPPDADSPSGSSRSDTPAENEDGAAGSGDRAPVADAR
;
A
#
# COMPACT_ATOMS: atom_id res chain seq x y z
N MET A 1 34.97 20.40 14.04
CA MET A 1 34.04 21.23 13.23
C MET A 1 33.11 22.09 14.09
N LEU A 2 32.54 21.60 15.20
CA LEU A 2 31.66 22.42 16.07
C LEU A 2 32.39 23.53 16.85
N GLU A 3 33.71 23.44 17.04
CA GLU A 3 34.52 24.46 17.75
C GLU A 3 34.68 25.80 16.99
N GLN A 4 34.33 25.85 15.70
CA GLN A 4 34.46 27.08 14.90
C GLN A 4 33.33 28.09 15.11
N TYR A 5 32.26 27.71 15.84
CA TYR A 5 31.15 28.61 16.14
C TYR A 5 31.20 29.13 17.58
N PRO A 6 31.01 30.44 17.83
CA PRO A 6 31.09 31.03 19.17
C PRO A 6 30.04 30.51 20.17
N ILE A 7 29.06 29.72 19.71
CA ILE A 7 28.02 29.07 20.52
C ILE A 7 28.30 27.54 20.66
N ALA A 8 29.53 27.10 20.35
CA ALA A 8 29.95 25.69 20.32
C ALA A 8 29.63 24.92 21.62
N GLY A 9 29.74 25.58 22.77
CA GLY A 9 29.42 24.97 24.07
C GLY A 9 27.96 24.53 24.17
N VAL A 10 27.02 25.37 23.76
CA VAL A 10 25.58 25.03 23.81
C VAL A 10 25.22 24.00 22.74
N MET A 11 25.77 24.13 21.53
CA MET A 11 25.52 23.19 20.44
C MET A 11 26.07 21.80 20.73
N SER A 12 27.24 21.68 21.38
CA SER A 12 27.79 20.38 21.77
C SER A 12 26.92 19.66 22.81
N VAL A 13 26.42 20.39 23.81
CA VAL A 13 25.48 19.84 24.80
C VAL A 13 24.17 19.41 24.14
N LEU A 14 23.64 20.23 23.22
CA LEU A 14 22.44 19.89 22.46
C LEU A 14 22.65 18.61 21.64
N VAL A 15 23.74 18.52 20.88
CA VAL A 15 24.08 17.33 20.09
C VAL A 15 24.24 16.10 20.97
N MET A 16 24.89 16.23 22.14
CA MET A 16 25.02 15.13 23.09
C MET A 16 23.66 14.60 23.56
N ILE A 17 22.71 15.51 23.87
CA ILE A 17 21.34 15.14 24.25
C ILE A 17 20.62 14.48 23.06
N LEU A 18 20.72 15.04 21.86
CA LEU A 18 20.10 14.50 20.65
C LEU A 18 20.60 13.09 20.35
N VAL A 19 21.92 12.86 20.37
CA VAL A 19 22.50 11.53 20.17
C VAL A 19 21.99 10.55 21.22
N GLY A 20 21.87 10.98 22.48
CA GLY A 20 21.27 10.17 23.55
C GLY A 20 19.83 9.77 23.25
N ILE A 21 18.97 10.72 22.85
CA ILE A 21 17.55 10.45 22.54
C ILE A 21 17.41 9.55 21.31
N PHE A 22 18.18 9.81 20.24
CA PHE A 22 18.18 8.98 19.04
C PHE A 22 18.63 7.55 19.33
N PHE A 23 19.63 7.38 20.20
CA PHE A 23 20.09 6.06 20.61
C PHE A 23 19.02 5.30 21.41
N VAL A 24 18.35 5.96 22.37
CA VAL A 24 17.29 5.34 23.18
C VAL A 24 16.08 4.96 22.31
N SER A 25 15.62 5.87 21.46
CA SER A 25 14.50 5.61 20.54
C SER A 25 14.83 4.48 19.55
N GLY A 26 16.04 4.47 18.99
CA GLY A 26 16.51 3.40 18.12
C GLY A 26 16.59 2.05 18.83
N ALA A 27 17.08 2.04 20.08
CA ALA A 27 17.16 0.82 20.91
C ALA A 27 15.78 0.28 21.28
N ASP A 28 14.80 1.15 21.56
CA ASP A 28 13.41 0.76 21.84
C ASP A 28 12.77 0.09 20.61
N ALA A 29 12.88 0.71 19.44
CA ALA A 29 12.38 0.14 18.18
C ALA A 29 13.02 -1.23 17.87
N ALA A 30 14.33 -1.37 18.05
CA ALA A 30 15.04 -2.64 17.84
C ALA A 30 14.58 -3.73 18.82
N SER A 31 14.37 -3.36 20.09
CA SER A 31 13.95 -4.28 21.14
C SER A 31 12.51 -4.77 20.95
N ILE A 32 11.62 -3.92 20.44
CA ILE A 32 10.25 -4.31 20.08
C ILE A 32 10.29 -5.31 18.92
N VAL A 33 11.02 -5.02 17.84
CA VAL A 33 11.14 -5.94 16.69
C VAL A 33 11.71 -7.29 17.12
N MET A 34 12.74 -7.28 17.97
CA MET A 34 13.31 -8.53 18.48
C MET A 34 12.34 -9.27 19.42
N GLY A 35 11.57 -8.53 20.21
CA GLY A 35 10.52 -9.06 21.09
C GLY A 35 9.35 -9.70 20.34
N THR A 36 8.93 -9.13 19.20
CA THR A 36 7.87 -9.71 18.35
C THR A 36 8.37 -10.96 17.62
N LEU A 37 9.61 -10.96 17.13
CA LEU A 37 10.23 -12.14 16.52
C LEU A 37 10.38 -13.29 17.53
N SER A 38 10.76 -12.99 18.77
CA SER A 38 10.93 -14.01 19.83
C SER A 38 9.62 -14.60 20.35
N GLN A 39 8.48 -13.94 20.11
CA GLN A 39 7.16 -14.37 20.58
C GLN A 39 6.21 -14.72 19.42
N LYS A 40 6.75 -15.14 18.26
CA LYS A 40 5.96 -15.67 17.14
C LYS A 40 4.93 -14.66 16.61
N GLY A 41 5.25 -13.37 16.65
CA GLY A 41 4.40 -12.28 16.15
C GLY A 41 3.38 -11.73 17.15
N ALA A 42 3.56 -11.95 18.47
CA ALA A 42 2.69 -11.34 19.48
C ALA A 42 2.70 -9.80 19.42
N PHE A 43 1.51 -9.20 19.35
CA PHE A 43 1.30 -7.75 19.20
C PHE A 43 1.76 -6.90 20.40
N GLU A 44 1.94 -7.51 21.59
CA GLU A 44 2.46 -6.86 22.78
C GLU A 44 3.62 -7.66 23.36
N PRO A 45 4.89 -7.31 23.02
CA PRO A 45 6.02 -7.93 23.67
C PRO A 45 6.09 -7.50 25.14
N THR A 46 6.27 -8.47 26.05
CA THR A 46 6.40 -8.16 27.48
C THR A 46 7.59 -7.22 27.73
N ARG A 47 7.39 -6.19 28.57
CA ARG A 47 8.40 -5.16 28.88
C ARG A 47 9.73 -5.74 29.38
N PHE A 48 9.70 -6.94 29.97
CA PHE A 48 10.89 -7.68 30.40
C PHE A 48 11.78 -8.13 29.24
N VAL A 49 11.21 -8.52 28.09
CA VAL A 49 11.98 -8.93 26.91
C VAL A 49 12.70 -7.72 26.32
N VAL A 50 12.05 -6.56 26.26
CA VAL A 50 12.66 -5.30 25.80
C VAL A 50 13.85 -4.90 26.68
N VAL A 51 13.67 -4.89 28.01
CA VAL A 51 14.75 -4.55 28.96
C VAL A 51 15.88 -5.57 28.89
N PHE A 52 15.56 -6.87 28.79
CA PHE A 52 16.56 -7.92 28.64
C PHE A 52 17.43 -7.72 27.38
N TRP A 53 16.80 -7.50 26.22
CA TRP A 53 17.51 -7.24 24.97
C TRP A 53 18.31 -5.93 25.01
N GLY A 54 17.79 -4.89 25.65
CA GLY A 54 18.52 -3.63 25.87
C GLY A 54 19.79 -3.84 26.70
N VAL A 55 19.71 -4.57 27.82
CA VAL A 55 20.86 -4.87 28.68
C VAL A 55 21.87 -5.76 27.97
N VAL A 56 21.43 -6.79 27.24
CA VAL A 56 22.33 -7.66 26.47
C VAL A 56 23.05 -6.87 25.38
N THR A 57 22.35 -6.01 24.64
CA THR A 57 22.94 -5.16 23.59
C THR A 57 23.95 -4.16 24.18
N GLY A 58 23.61 -3.56 25.33
CA GLY A 58 24.52 -2.68 26.08
C GLY A 58 25.77 -3.41 26.58
N ALA A 59 25.62 -4.65 27.06
CA ALA A 59 26.74 -5.49 27.49
C ALA A 59 27.67 -5.84 26.32
N VAL A 60 27.10 -6.21 25.16
CA VAL A 60 27.88 -6.47 23.94
C VAL A 60 28.64 -5.21 23.49
N ALA A 61 27.99 -4.04 23.53
CA ALA A 61 28.64 -2.76 23.22
C ALA A 61 29.81 -2.45 24.16
N ALA A 62 29.63 -2.64 25.47
CA ALA A 62 30.69 -2.44 26.47
C ALA A 62 31.87 -3.39 26.24
N VAL A 63 31.61 -4.67 25.97
CA VAL A 63 32.64 -5.66 25.65
C VAL A 63 33.39 -5.28 24.37
N MET A 64 32.68 -4.82 23.34
CA MET A 64 33.30 -4.34 22.09
C MET A 64 34.19 -3.12 22.31
N LEU A 65 33.78 -2.16 23.14
CA LEU A 65 34.62 -1.00 23.49
C LEU A 65 35.89 -1.41 24.23
N LEU A 66 35.79 -2.39 25.14
CA LEU A 66 36.95 -2.90 25.88
C LEU A 66 37.95 -3.64 24.98
N ILE A 67 37.45 -4.50 24.09
CA ILE A 67 38.28 -5.26 23.13
C ILE A 67 38.92 -4.31 22.10
N GLY A 68 38.16 -3.32 21.64
CA GLY A 68 38.63 -2.32 20.69
C GLY A 68 39.61 -1.30 21.28
N GLY A 69 39.50 -0.99 22.58
CA GLY A 69 40.34 -0.01 23.27
C GLY A 69 41.78 -0.46 23.55
N GLY A 70 42.08 -1.76 23.47
CA GLY A 70 43.41 -2.30 23.75
C GLY A 70 44.47 -2.05 22.66
N GLY A 71 44.07 -1.58 21.47
CA GLY A 71 44.95 -1.47 20.29
C GLY A 71 44.83 -0.16 19.51
N GLY A 72 44.25 0.89 20.08
CA GLY A 72 44.10 2.22 19.44
C GLY A 72 42.90 2.35 18.49
N ASP A 73 42.43 1.26 17.89
CA ASP A 73 41.38 1.28 16.86
C ASP A 73 40.09 0.57 17.29
N ALA A 74 39.41 1.12 18.31
CA ALA A 74 38.09 0.62 18.73
C ALA A 74 37.05 0.65 17.59
N LEU A 75 37.22 1.57 16.64
CA LEU A 75 36.35 1.72 15.49
C LEU A 75 36.46 0.54 14.51
N THR A 76 37.67 0.01 14.31
CA THR A 76 37.93 -1.09 13.38
C THR A 76 37.30 -2.39 13.88
N GLY A 77 37.35 -2.65 15.19
CA GLY A 77 36.70 -3.82 15.81
C GLY A 77 35.17 -3.80 15.62
N LEU A 78 34.54 -2.66 15.91
CA LEU A 78 33.10 -2.47 15.75
C LEU A 78 32.67 -2.62 14.27
N GLN A 79 33.43 -2.00 13.35
CA GLN A 79 33.15 -2.04 11.92
C GLN A 79 33.20 -3.47 11.37
N ASN A 80 34.25 -4.23 11.72
CA ASN A 80 34.43 -5.58 11.20
C ASN A 80 33.33 -6.53 11.69
N LEU A 81 32.93 -6.42 12.96
CA LEU A 81 31.82 -7.21 13.51
C LEU A 81 30.50 -6.85 12.84
N THR A 82 30.24 -5.55 12.62
CA THR A 82 29.04 -5.08 11.92
C THR A 82 28.98 -5.63 10.49
N ILE A 83 30.09 -5.62 9.75
CA ILE A 83 30.16 -6.18 8.39
C ILE A 83 29.88 -7.68 8.42
N LEU A 84 30.50 -8.41 9.35
CA LEU A 84 30.32 -9.86 9.49
C LEU A 84 28.86 -10.25 9.76
N VAL A 85 28.16 -9.49 10.62
CA VAL A 85 26.74 -9.72 10.94
C VAL A 85 25.81 -9.25 9.81
N ALA A 86 26.13 -8.13 9.16
CA ALA A 86 25.31 -7.56 8.09
C ALA A 86 25.36 -8.37 6.78
N ALA A 87 26.49 -9.03 6.50
CA ALA A 87 26.68 -9.82 5.28
C ALA A 87 25.60 -10.91 5.06
N PRO A 88 25.35 -11.84 5.99
CA PRO A 88 24.29 -12.85 5.81
C PRO A 88 22.88 -12.23 5.84
N PHE A 89 22.66 -11.18 6.64
CA PHE A 89 21.36 -10.50 6.68
C PHE A 89 21.00 -9.85 5.35
N THR A 90 22.00 -9.34 4.61
CA THR A 90 21.82 -8.78 3.27
C THR A 90 21.28 -9.82 2.30
N LEU A 91 21.74 -11.08 2.36
CA LEU A 91 21.21 -12.17 1.52
C LEU A 91 19.73 -12.43 1.81
N VAL A 92 19.34 -12.43 3.08
CA VAL A 92 17.94 -12.57 3.49
C VAL A 92 17.11 -11.39 2.96
N MET A 93 17.64 -10.17 3.02
CA MET A 93 16.97 -8.97 2.52
C MET A 93 16.73 -9.04 1.00
N VAL A 94 17.70 -9.52 0.23
CA VAL A 94 17.52 -9.75 -1.22
C VAL A 94 16.43 -10.80 -1.49
N GLY A 95 16.41 -11.89 -0.71
CA GLY A 95 15.35 -12.90 -0.78
C GLY A 95 13.97 -12.34 -0.47
N LEU A 96 13.85 -11.48 0.54
CA LEU A 96 12.62 -10.76 0.90
C LEU A 96 12.15 -9.83 -0.23
N CYS A 97 13.07 -9.07 -0.83
CA CYS A 97 12.75 -8.24 -2.00
C CYS A 97 12.20 -9.10 -3.15
N TRP A 98 12.82 -10.24 -3.45
CA TRP A 98 12.34 -11.14 -4.51
C TRP A 98 10.98 -11.76 -4.20
N ALA A 99 10.75 -12.19 -2.96
CA ALA A 99 9.47 -12.70 -2.50
C ALA A 99 8.37 -11.65 -2.63
N LEU A 100 8.63 -10.40 -2.20
CA LEU A 100 7.70 -9.29 -2.33
C LEU A 100 7.38 -8.97 -3.80
N LEU A 101 8.38 -8.96 -4.67
CA LEU A 101 8.18 -8.76 -6.11
C LEU A 101 7.35 -9.88 -6.74
N LYS A 102 7.52 -11.12 -6.29
CA LYS A 102 6.73 -12.26 -6.77
C LYS A 102 5.29 -12.21 -6.26
N ASP A 103 5.11 -11.83 -5.00
CA ASP A 103 3.81 -11.73 -4.35
C ASP A 103 2.98 -10.60 -4.98
N LEU A 104 3.59 -9.43 -5.18
CA LEU A 104 2.96 -8.29 -5.84
C LEU A 104 2.57 -8.62 -7.29
N ARG A 105 3.39 -9.36 -8.04
CA ARG A 105 3.03 -9.83 -9.40
C ARG A 105 1.86 -10.82 -9.42
N ARG A 106 1.59 -11.50 -8.30
CA ARG A 106 0.46 -12.43 -8.15
C ARG A 106 -0.78 -11.76 -7.56
N ASP A 107 -0.69 -10.47 -7.20
CA ASP A 107 -1.80 -9.73 -6.63
C ASP A 107 -2.95 -9.64 -7.65
N PRO A 108 -4.17 -10.09 -7.30
CA PRO A 108 -5.34 -10.01 -8.17
C PRO A 108 -5.66 -8.58 -8.63
N LEU A 109 -5.24 -7.52 -7.92
CA LEU A 109 -5.39 -6.14 -8.41
C LEU A 109 -4.57 -5.86 -9.67
N ILE A 110 -3.38 -6.45 -9.79
CA ILE A 110 -2.51 -6.30 -10.97
C ILE A 110 -2.99 -7.23 -12.09
N VAL A 111 -3.37 -8.47 -11.76
CA VAL A 111 -3.85 -9.47 -12.75
C VAL A 111 -5.23 -9.12 -13.32
N ARG A 112 -6.06 -8.38 -12.58
CA ARG A 112 -7.37 -7.89 -13.06
C ARG A 112 -7.25 -6.86 -14.18
N GLY A 113 -6.13 -6.14 -14.30
CA GLY A 113 -5.88 -5.22 -15.40
C GLY A 113 -5.77 -5.95 -16.74
N GLU A 114 -4.82 -6.90 -16.84
CA GLU A 114 -4.58 -7.67 -18.07
C GLU A 114 -5.78 -8.52 -18.48
N LYS A 115 -6.37 -9.28 -17.53
CA LYS A 115 -7.53 -10.13 -17.86
C LYS A 115 -8.81 -9.34 -18.14
N GLY A 116 -8.91 -8.12 -17.60
CA GLY A 116 -10.05 -7.23 -17.84
C GLY A 116 -10.05 -6.71 -19.27
N GLU A 117 -8.89 -6.31 -19.78
CA GLU A 117 -8.74 -5.81 -21.14
C GLU A 117 -9.00 -6.90 -22.19
N GLU A 118 -8.39 -8.09 -22.00
CA GLU A 118 -8.64 -9.24 -22.89
C GLU A 118 -10.11 -9.69 -22.89
N ALA A 119 -10.77 -9.69 -21.73
CA ALA A 119 -12.18 -10.07 -21.63
C ALA A 119 -13.11 -9.03 -22.27
N VAL A 120 -12.80 -7.74 -22.16
CA VAL A 120 -13.55 -6.66 -22.80
C VAL A 120 -13.37 -6.71 -24.31
N GLU A 121 -12.14 -6.91 -24.80
CA GLU A 121 -11.86 -7.04 -26.24
C GLU A 121 -12.60 -8.25 -26.85
N MET A 122 -12.52 -9.42 -26.22
CA MET A 122 -13.26 -10.61 -26.68
C MET A 122 -14.77 -10.41 -26.64
N ALA A 123 -15.30 -9.72 -25.62
CA ALA A 123 -16.73 -9.40 -25.55
C ALA A 123 -17.16 -8.43 -26.67
N VAL A 124 -16.33 -7.45 -27.02
CA VAL A 124 -16.57 -6.52 -28.11
C VAL A 124 -16.54 -7.23 -29.47
N ILE A 125 -15.55 -8.07 -29.73
CA ILE A 125 -15.42 -8.82 -30.99
C ILE A 125 -16.63 -9.75 -31.18
N ALA A 126 -16.98 -10.54 -30.15
CA ALA A 126 -18.12 -11.45 -30.19
C ALA A 126 -19.46 -10.71 -30.33
N GLY A 127 -19.60 -9.55 -29.69
CA GLY A 127 -20.79 -8.69 -29.82
C GLY A 127 -20.94 -8.12 -31.23
N HIS A 128 -19.83 -7.69 -31.84
CA HIS A 128 -19.82 -7.14 -33.19
C HIS A 128 -20.20 -8.20 -34.25
N GLU A 129 -19.71 -9.43 -34.10
CA GLU A 129 -20.01 -10.54 -35.02
C GLU A 129 -21.48 -10.98 -34.94
N LYS A 130 -22.06 -11.01 -33.74
CA LYS A 130 -23.43 -11.52 -33.53
C LYS A 130 -24.53 -10.50 -33.81
N TYR A 131 -24.23 -9.20 -33.65
CA TYR A 131 -25.23 -8.12 -33.75
C TYR A 131 -24.91 -7.09 -34.85
N ALA A 132 -23.99 -7.40 -35.77
CA ALA A 132 -23.66 -6.59 -36.95
C ALA A 132 -23.40 -5.09 -36.65
N GLY A 133 -22.85 -4.80 -35.46
CA GLY A 133 -22.51 -3.43 -35.03
C GLY A 133 -23.53 -2.72 -34.15
N GLU A 134 -24.69 -3.32 -33.85
CA GLU A 134 -25.74 -2.73 -33.00
C GLU A 134 -25.57 -3.11 -31.52
N PHE A 135 -24.38 -2.87 -30.96
CA PHE A 135 -24.04 -3.25 -29.58
C PHE A 135 -23.27 -2.14 -28.85
N GLU A 136 -23.63 -1.89 -27.59
CA GLU A 136 -23.04 -0.87 -26.72
C GLU A 136 -22.73 -1.47 -25.33
N ILE A 137 -21.47 -1.38 -24.87
CA ILE A 137 -21.09 -1.75 -23.50
C ILE A 137 -21.20 -0.52 -22.61
N ARG A 138 -22.09 -0.57 -21.61
CA ARG A 138 -22.17 0.46 -20.57
C ARG A 138 -21.51 -0.01 -19.28
N ILE A 139 -20.53 0.77 -18.82
CA ILE A 139 -19.85 0.56 -17.54
C ILE A 139 -20.31 1.66 -16.59
N GLY A 140 -20.95 1.27 -15.48
CA GLY A 140 -21.41 2.19 -14.43
C GLY A 140 -21.14 1.61 -13.05
N PRO A 141 -21.22 2.42 -11.97
CA PRO A 141 -21.14 1.90 -10.61
C PRO A 141 -22.25 0.86 -10.41
N ALA A 142 -21.90 -0.28 -9.81
CA ALA A 142 -22.87 -1.31 -9.48
C ALA A 142 -23.77 -0.82 -8.35
N THR A 143 -24.84 -0.10 -8.70
CA THR A 143 -25.96 0.10 -7.79
C THR A 143 -26.58 -1.28 -7.54
N PRO A 144 -26.86 -1.66 -6.28
CA PRO A 144 -27.64 -2.87 -5.98
C PRO A 144 -28.93 -2.86 -6.82
N PRO A 145 -29.50 -4.03 -7.15
CA PRO A 145 -30.72 -4.10 -7.94
C PRO A 145 -31.88 -3.61 -7.07
N ASP A 146 -32.01 -2.29 -6.97
CA ASP A 146 -33.25 -1.66 -6.56
C ASP A 146 -34.20 -1.86 -7.73
N ALA A 147 -35.22 -2.68 -7.46
CA ALA A 147 -36.34 -2.93 -8.34
C ALA A 147 -36.98 -1.59 -8.71
N ASP A 148 -36.68 -1.08 -9.91
CA ASP A 148 -37.52 -0.21 -10.76
C ASP A 148 -36.66 0.55 -11.77
N SER A 149 -36.07 -0.17 -12.73
CA SER A 149 -35.66 0.43 -14.00
C SER A 149 -36.34 -0.32 -15.12
N PRO A 150 -37.17 0.34 -15.95
CA PRO A 150 -37.93 -0.32 -16.99
C PRO A 150 -36.95 -0.85 -18.04
N SER A 151 -36.96 -2.16 -18.23
CA SER A 151 -36.32 -2.82 -19.36
C SER A 151 -36.85 -2.22 -20.66
N GLY A 152 -36.06 -1.33 -21.28
CA GLY A 152 -36.37 -0.74 -22.57
C GLY A 152 -36.32 -1.79 -23.67
N SER A 153 -37.45 -2.45 -23.93
CA SER A 153 -37.66 -3.18 -25.17
C SER A 153 -38.10 -2.18 -26.26
N SER A 154 -37.14 -1.56 -26.94
CA SER A 154 -37.43 -0.85 -28.18
C SER A 154 -37.57 -1.87 -29.31
N ARG A 155 -38.74 -2.52 -29.40
CA ARG A 155 -39.19 -3.16 -30.65
C ARG A 155 -40.08 -2.15 -31.37
N SER A 156 -39.51 -1.46 -32.35
CA SER A 156 -40.27 -0.73 -33.36
C SER A 156 -40.70 -1.73 -34.44
N ASP A 157 -41.84 -2.38 -34.25
CA ASP A 157 -42.52 -3.12 -35.32
C ASP A 157 -43.81 -2.37 -35.66
N THR A 158 -43.79 -1.68 -36.81
CA THR A 158 -44.97 -1.16 -37.48
C THR A 158 -45.63 -2.30 -38.26
N PRO A 159 -46.95 -2.50 -38.11
CA PRO A 159 -47.77 -2.91 -39.24
C PRO A 159 -48.93 -1.95 -39.46
N ALA A 160 -49.14 -1.62 -40.74
CA ALA A 160 -50.30 -0.91 -41.24
C ALA A 160 -51.56 -1.79 -41.10
N GLU A 161 -52.67 -1.22 -40.63
CA GLU A 161 -54.00 -1.52 -41.15
C GLU A 161 -55.03 -0.47 -40.73
N ASN A 162 -55.90 -0.14 -41.69
CA ASN A 162 -56.97 0.84 -41.63
C ASN A 162 -58.12 0.37 -40.72
N GLU A 163 -58.84 1.32 -40.11
CA GLU A 163 -60.25 1.64 -40.41
C GLU A 163 -60.91 2.36 -39.22
N ASP A 164 -61.56 3.48 -39.56
CA ASP A 164 -62.79 4.02 -39.01
C ASP A 164 -62.99 4.26 -37.51
N GLY A 165 -63.30 5.51 -37.17
CA GLY A 165 -64.04 5.78 -35.94
C GLY A 165 -63.87 7.17 -35.35
N ALA A 166 -64.43 8.16 -36.02
CA ALA A 166 -65.17 9.28 -35.43
C ALA A 166 -64.66 9.95 -34.13
N ALA A 167 -64.44 11.26 -34.30
CA ALA A 167 -64.91 12.33 -33.43
C ALA A 167 -64.14 12.62 -32.14
N GLY A 168 -63.50 13.79 -32.15
CA GLY A 168 -63.81 14.79 -31.14
C GLY A 168 -62.61 15.40 -30.44
N SER A 169 -62.30 16.64 -30.84
CA SER A 169 -61.85 17.73 -29.97
C SER A 169 -60.58 17.44 -29.15
N GLY A 170 -59.40 17.90 -29.56
CA GLY A 170 -59.10 19.34 -29.57
C GLY A 170 -59.09 19.87 -28.14
N ASP A 171 -57.94 19.91 -27.48
CA ASP A 171 -57.10 21.11 -27.46
C ASP A 171 -55.79 20.86 -26.69
N ARG A 172 -54.73 21.49 -27.19
CA ARG A 172 -53.36 21.46 -26.67
C ARG A 172 -53.14 22.71 -25.81
N ALA A 173 -52.51 22.51 -24.65
CA ALA A 173 -51.43 23.36 -24.12
C ALA A 173 -51.85 24.82 -23.70
N PRO A 174 -50.98 25.68 -23.13
CA PRO A 174 -49.53 25.53 -22.97
C PRO A 174 -48.88 26.03 -21.65
N VAL A 175 -47.65 25.55 -21.43
CA VAL A 175 -46.41 26.29 -21.11
C VAL A 175 -46.56 27.67 -20.45
N ALA A 176 -45.90 27.88 -19.29
CA ALA A 176 -44.89 28.93 -19.10
C ALA A 176 -44.38 29.03 -17.64
N ASP A 177 -43.07 28.92 -17.50
CA ASP A 177 -42.15 29.81 -16.77
C ASP A 177 -42.74 30.90 -15.85
N ALA A 178 -42.24 31.01 -14.60
CA ALA A 178 -41.65 32.24 -14.03
C ALA A 178 -41.42 32.14 -12.51
N ARG A 179 -40.15 32.42 -12.12
CA ARG A 179 -39.58 32.81 -10.81
C ARG A 179 -39.19 31.74 -9.81
#